data_AF-E6LGR5-F1
#
_entry.id   AF-E6LGR5-F1
#
_cell.length_a   1.000
_cell.length_b   1.000
_cell.length_c   1.000
_cell.angle_alpha   90.00
_cell.angle_beta   90.00
_cell.angle_gamma   90.00
#
_symmetry.space_group_name_H-M   'P 1'
#
loop_
_entity.id
_entity.type
_entity.pdbx_description
1 polymer ?
#
loop_
_entity_poly.entity_id
_entity_poly.type
_entity_poly.pdbx_seq_one_letter_code
_entity_poly.pdbx_strand_id
1 'polypeptide(L)'
;MISTRSLLKRVNELFGDAIKLQPFDRILSGFDKLTELAVSISDCSKITEKYRYLGITGYKIGDFSGNCFINRYLPCEFYRVPMLIYRSRYLIPLVFRDSPESHLLFQESYRIPSLIQLIDWELHFNPKSIIIDSVANNYSYAEKELFVLDTGYLTFRLAEIIDVASFPVSKMASYEEFLSWNREAHLLDNGHKGRHSMILNIDNDRERTELQLVLAIIQNKYPHKQLFQLPQINRISEKI
;
A
#
# COMPACT_ATOMS: atom_id res chain seq x y z
N MET A 1 -13.25 -6.24 -33.10
CA MET A 1 -12.28 -6.50 -32.02
C MET A 1 -11.40 -5.28 -31.85
N ILE A 2 -11.65 -4.47 -30.82
CA ILE A 2 -10.79 -3.32 -30.50
C ILE A 2 -9.60 -3.88 -29.72
N SER A 3 -8.39 -3.67 -30.24
CA SER A 3 -7.14 -4.09 -29.60
C SER A 3 -7.00 -3.43 -28.22
N THR A 4 -6.63 -4.20 -27.21
CA THR A 4 -6.33 -3.72 -25.83
C THR A 4 -5.29 -2.59 -25.80
N ARG A 5 -4.39 -2.52 -26.80
CA ARG A 5 -3.46 -1.37 -26.99
C ARG A 5 -4.16 -0.08 -27.38
N SER A 6 -5.26 -0.15 -28.14
CA SER A 6 -6.04 1.02 -28.57
C SER A 6 -6.87 1.61 -27.43
N LEU A 7 -7.30 0.80 -26.47
CA LEU A 7 -7.98 1.25 -25.26
C LEU A 7 -7.01 1.95 -24.30
N LEU A 8 -5.84 1.37 -24.05
CA LEU A 8 -4.79 1.99 -23.21
C LEU A 8 -4.30 3.33 -23.75
N LYS A 9 -4.18 3.45 -25.08
CA LYS A 9 -3.79 4.70 -25.74
C LYS A 9 -4.88 5.78 -25.60
N ARG A 10 -6.15 5.41 -25.77
CA ARG A 10 -7.29 6.33 -25.55
C ARG A 10 -7.47 6.75 -24.09
N VAL A 11 -7.18 5.88 -23.13
CA VAL A 11 -7.17 6.23 -21.69
C VAL A 11 -6.06 7.25 -21.43
N ASN A 12 -4.83 7.01 -21.89
CA ASN A 12 -3.76 8.00 -21.71
C ASN A 12 -4.01 9.34 -22.44
N GLU A 13 -4.73 9.35 -23.56
CA GLU A 13 -5.11 10.57 -24.30
C GLU A 13 -6.32 11.31 -23.71
N LEU A 14 -7.22 10.63 -22.98
CA LEU A 14 -8.39 11.25 -22.31
C LEU A 14 -8.11 11.72 -20.87
N PHE A 15 -7.11 11.15 -20.19
CA PHE A 15 -6.79 11.43 -18.78
C PHE A 15 -5.48 12.20 -18.57
N GLY A 16 -5.07 13.01 -19.56
CA GLY A 16 -3.78 13.72 -19.61
C GLY A 16 -3.49 14.79 -18.54
N ASP A 17 -4.29 14.88 -17.48
CA ASP A 17 -3.99 15.75 -16.35
C ASP A 17 -3.43 14.91 -15.20
N ALA A 18 -2.15 15.12 -14.87
CA ALA A 18 -1.52 14.52 -13.70
C ALA A 18 -2.37 14.78 -12.43
N ILE A 19 -2.55 13.75 -11.60
CA ILE A 19 -3.22 13.87 -10.30
C ILE A 19 -2.44 14.88 -9.45
N LYS A 20 -3.12 15.90 -8.93
CA LYS A 20 -2.47 16.97 -8.15
C LYS A 20 -2.72 16.77 -6.66
N LEU A 21 -1.62 16.71 -5.92
CA LEU A 21 -1.63 16.84 -4.47
C LEU A 21 -1.72 18.33 -4.10
N GLN A 22 -2.61 18.65 -3.17
CA GLN A 22 -2.83 20.01 -2.67
C GLN A 22 -2.48 20.08 -1.18
N PRO A 23 -1.94 21.21 -0.68
CA PRO A 23 -1.76 21.41 0.75
C PRO A 23 -3.05 21.13 1.52
N PHE A 24 -2.93 20.39 2.61
CA PHE A 24 -4.03 20.07 3.51
C PHE A 24 -3.82 20.79 4.84
N ASP A 25 -4.55 21.89 5.03
CA ASP A 25 -4.46 22.70 6.25
C ASP A 25 -5.28 22.07 7.38
N ARG A 26 -4.60 21.70 8.47
CA ARG A 26 -5.25 21.34 9.73
C ARG A 26 -5.46 22.58 10.61
N ILE A 27 -6.57 22.59 11.34
CA ILE A 27 -6.72 23.43 12.53
C ILE A 27 -6.19 22.61 13.71
N LEU A 28 -4.92 22.81 14.10
CA LEU A 28 -4.32 22.16 15.27
C LEU A 28 -4.01 23.21 16.33
N SER A 29 -4.54 23.03 17.55
CA SER A 29 -4.01 23.72 18.72
C SER A 29 -2.72 23.02 19.17
N GLY A 30 -1.56 23.65 18.97
CA GLY A 30 -0.39 23.44 19.83
C GLY A 30 0.74 22.53 19.36
N PHE A 31 0.77 22.00 18.14
CA PHE A 31 1.94 21.26 17.63
C PHE A 31 2.35 21.70 16.22
N ASP A 32 3.66 21.64 15.96
CA ASP A 32 4.28 22.03 14.69
C ASP A 32 3.52 21.46 13.49
N LYS A 33 3.22 22.34 12.52
CA LYS A 33 2.47 22.03 11.30
C LYS A 33 3.25 21.01 10.47
N LEU A 34 2.95 19.73 10.63
CA LEU A 34 3.24 18.72 9.61
C LEU A 34 2.53 19.15 8.32
N THR A 35 3.30 19.44 7.26
CA THR A 35 2.75 19.72 5.93
C THR A 35 2.16 18.44 5.36
N GLU A 36 0.85 18.45 5.19
CA GLU A 36 0.11 17.34 4.61
C GLU A 36 -0.38 17.71 3.22
N LEU A 37 -0.59 16.66 2.43
CA LEU A 37 -1.10 16.74 1.08
C LEU A 37 -2.37 15.90 0.97
N ALA A 38 -3.38 16.43 0.29
CA ALA A 38 -4.58 15.70 -0.06
C ALA A 38 -4.80 15.68 -1.58
N VAL A 39 -5.42 14.62 -2.08
CA VAL A 39 -5.86 14.57 -3.47
C VAL A 39 -7.08 15.48 -3.66
N SER A 40 -7.13 16.26 -4.73
CA SER A 40 -8.30 17.09 -5.04
C SER A 40 -9.57 16.25 -5.24
N ILE A 41 -10.74 16.78 -4.87
CA ILE A 41 -12.03 16.07 -5.07
C ILE A 41 -12.25 15.72 -6.56
N SER A 42 -11.85 16.63 -7.47
CA SER A 42 -11.93 16.38 -8.92
C SER A 42 -11.07 15.19 -9.36
N ASP A 43 -9.88 15.01 -8.76
CA ASP A 43 -9.00 13.91 -9.11
C ASP A 43 -9.45 12.58 -8.47
N CYS A 44 -10.23 12.61 -7.38
CA CYS A 44 -10.83 11.41 -6.79
C CYS A 44 -11.74 10.67 -7.79
N SER A 45 -12.53 11.40 -8.59
CA SER A 45 -13.35 10.80 -9.65
C SER A 45 -12.50 10.10 -10.71
N LYS A 46 -11.40 10.73 -11.14
CA LYS A 46 -10.47 10.16 -12.13
C LYS A 46 -9.78 8.90 -11.59
N ILE A 47 -9.30 8.94 -10.36
CA ILE A 47 -8.66 7.78 -9.69
C ILE A 47 -9.66 6.63 -9.57
N THR A 48 -10.89 6.92 -9.17
CA THR A 48 -11.98 5.93 -9.04
C THR A 48 -12.25 5.23 -10.37
N GLU A 49 -12.37 5.99 -11.46
CA GLU A 49 -12.60 5.40 -12.78
C GLU A 49 -11.39 4.59 -13.25
N LYS A 50 -10.19 5.17 -13.15
CA LYS A 50 -8.93 4.55 -13.61
C LYS A 50 -8.67 3.22 -12.92
N TYR A 51 -8.91 3.12 -11.61
CA TYR A 51 -8.58 1.94 -10.80
C TYR A 51 -9.81 1.13 -10.37
N ARG A 52 -10.96 1.31 -11.03
CA ARG A 52 -12.18 0.54 -10.74
C ARG A 52 -11.97 -0.96 -10.82
N TYR A 53 -11.17 -1.41 -11.79
CA TYR A 53 -10.83 -2.82 -12.00
C TYR A 53 -10.06 -3.46 -10.83
N LEU A 54 -9.46 -2.63 -9.96
CA LEU A 54 -8.77 -3.10 -8.76
C LEU A 54 -9.70 -3.25 -7.55
N GLY A 55 -10.99 -2.90 -7.66
CA GLY A 55 -11.96 -2.98 -6.56
C GLY A 55 -12.28 -1.63 -5.91
N ILE A 56 -11.83 -0.51 -6.49
CA ILE A 56 -12.26 0.83 -6.10
C ILE A 56 -13.67 1.08 -6.64
N THR A 57 -14.65 1.25 -5.75
CA THR A 57 -16.07 1.35 -6.11
C THR A 57 -16.59 2.78 -6.12
N GLY A 58 -15.89 3.71 -5.48
CA GLY A 58 -16.30 5.11 -5.38
C GLY A 58 -15.29 5.95 -4.59
N TYR A 59 -15.70 7.17 -4.27
CA TYR A 59 -14.99 8.03 -3.31
C TYR A 59 -16.02 8.79 -2.46
N LYS A 60 -15.61 9.21 -1.27
CA LYS A 60 -16.38 10.10 -0.39
C LYS A 60 -15.46 11.11 0.29
N ILE A 61 -16.07 12.10 0.90
CA ILE A 61 -15.41 12.98 1.86
C ILE A 61 -15.91 12.57 3.23
N GLY A 62 -15.00 12.36 4.18
CA GLY A 62 -15.36 11.97 5.53
C GLY A 62 -14.32 12.44 6.53
N ASP A 63 -14.66 12.32 7.80
CA ASP A 63 -13.71 12.59 8.88
C ASP A 63 -13.28 11.26 9.51
N PHE A 64 -12.11 11.24 10.12
CA PHE A 64 -11.64 10.10 10.91
C PHE A 64 -10.68 10.56 12.00
N SER A 65 -10.54 9.73 13.02
CA SER A 65 -9.46 9.85 14.00
C SER A 65 -9.03 8.50 14.50
N GLY A 66 -7.87 8.51 15.12
CA GLY A 66 -7.27 7.36 15.76
C GLY A 66 -5.78 7.59 15.87
N ASN A 67 -5.04 6.51 16.11
CA ASN A 67 -3.59 6.53 16.07
C ASN A 67 -3.17 6.10 14.67
N CYS A 68 -2.51 7.00 13.95
CA CYS A 68 -2.24 6.83 12.52
C CYS A 68 -0.76 7.12 12.20
N PHE A 69 -0.15 6.39 11.27
CA PHE A 69 1.26 6.53 10.92
C PHE A 69 1.61 7.91 10.39
N ILE A 70 0.68 8.58 9.69
CA ILE A 70 0.84 9.96 9.21
C ILE A 70 1.16 10.94 10.36
N ASN A 71 0.77 10.63 11.61
CA ASN A 71 1.17 11.35 12.82
C ASN A 71 2.03 10.49 13.78
N ARG A 72 2.80 9.52 13.26
CA ARG A 72 3.66 8.59 14.04
C ARG A 72 2.91 7.85 15.15
N TYR A 73 1.67 7.47 14.89
CA TYR A 73 0.75 6.84 15.83
C TYR A 73 0.41 7.68 17.08
N LEU A 74 0.66 9.00 17.04
CA LEU A 74 0.04 9.92 17.97
C LEU A 74 -1.43 10.12 17.58
N PRO A 75 -2.33 10.32 18.56
CA PRO A 75 -3.73 10.64 18.30
C PRO A 75 -3.86 11.79 17.30
N CYS A 76 -4.67 11.58 16.26
CA CYS A 76 -4.85 12.49 15.14
C CYS A 76 -6.34 12.59 14.81
N GLU A 77 -6.83 13.79 14.51
CA GLU A 77 -8.16 14.01 13.95
C GLU A 77 -8.05 14.67 12.58
N PHE A 78 -8.82 14.15 11.64
CA PHE A 78 -8.82 14.56 10.25
C PHE A 78 -10.23 14.87 9.81
N TYR A 79 -10.46 16.09 9.33
CA TYR A 79 -11.77 16.56 8.89
C TYR A 79 -11.79 16.74 7.38
N ARG A 80 -12.89 16.35 6.75
CA ARG A 80 -13.20 16.49 5.32
C ARG A 80 -12.11 15.89 4.42
N VAL A 81 -11.62 14.71 4.79
CA VAL A 81 -10.62 14.00 4.02
C VAL A 81 -11.27 13.28 2.84
N PRO A 82 -10.72 13.45 1.61
CA PRO A 82 -11.10 12.62 0.47
C PRO A 82 -10.64 11.18 0.70
N MET A 83 -11.53 10.22 0.47
CA MET A 83 -11.26 8.79 0.67
C MET A 83 -11.80 7.99 -0.51
N LEU A 84 -11.02 7.01 -0.99
CA LEU A 84 -11.53 6.01 -1.92
C LEU A 84 -12.32 4.95 -1.14
N ILE A 85 -13.41 4.48 -1.74
CA ILE A 85 -14.17 3.33 -1.26
C ILE A 85 -13.62 2.09 -1.94
N TYR A 86 -13.03 1.20 -1.16
CA TYR A 86 -12.42 -0.05 -1.60
C TYR A 86 -13.26 -1.24 -1.16
N ARG A 87 -13.65 -2.09 -2.12
CA ARG A 87 -14.51 -3.28 -1.92
C ARG A 87 -15.77 -2.99 -1.11
N SER A 88 -16.31 -1.77 -1.24
CA SER A 88 -17.50 -1.28 -0.53
C SER A 88 -17.43 -1.31 1.00
N ARG A 89 -16.26 -1.57 1.59
CA ARG A 89 -16.09 -1.81 3.03
C ARG A 89 -14.93 -1.04 3.64
N TYR A 90 -13.92 -0.73 2.85
CA TYR A 90 -12.72 -0.06 3.32
C TYR A 90 -12.64 1.35 2.74
N LEU A 91 -12.20 2.29 3.57
CA LEU A 91 -11.91 3.66 3.17
C LEU A 91 -10.39 3.81 3.11
N ILE A 92 -9.88 4.29 1.97
CA ILE A 92 -8.47 4.63 1.78
C ILE A 92 -8.37 6.16 1.83
N PRO A 93 -7.98 6.76 2.96
CA PRO A 93 -7.69 8.19 3.04
C PRO A 93 -6.65 8.61 2.00
N LEU A 94 -6.99 9.62 1.21
CA LEU A 94 -6.08 10.24 0.24
C LEU A 94 -5.41 11.47 0.87
N VAL A 95 -4.95 11.32 2.10
CA VAL A 95 -4.15 12.30 2.84
C VAL A 95 -2.79 11.68 3.16
N PHE A 96 -1.73 12.42 2.87
CA PHE A 96 -0.35 11.96 2.93
C PHE A 96 0.55 13.01 3.58
N ARG A 97 1.71 12.61 4.09
CA ARG A 97 2.77 13.58 4.37
C ARG A 97 3.28 14.15 3.05
N ASP A 98 3.70 15.41 3.07
CA ASP A 98 4.46 15.95 1.95
C ASP A 98 5.85 15.29 1.90
N SER A 99 5.99 14.33 0.99
CA SER A 99 7.24 13.59 0.76
C SER A 99 7.33 13.13 -0.70
N PRO A 100 8.55 12.89 -1.22
CA PRO A 100 8.72 12.43 -2.61
C PRO A 100 7.90 11.19 -2.95
N GLU A 101 7.77 10.25 -2.00
CA GLU A 101 7.05 8.99 -2.16
C GLU A 101 5.55 9.23 -2.39
N SER A 102 4.95 10.20 -1.69
CA SER A 102 3.54 10.59 -1.84
C SER A 102 3.27 11.12 -3.26
N HIS A 103 4.17 11.90 -3.83
CA HIS A 103 4.05 12.40 -5.20
C HIS A 103 4.23 11.27 -6.22
N LEU A 104 5.26 10.43 -6.02
CA LEU A 104 5.55 9.30 -6.91
C LEU A 104 4.39 8.30 -6.97
N LEU A 105 3.64 8.12 -5.88
CA LEU A 105 2.45 7.25 -5.82
C LEU A 105 1.48 7.49 -7.00
N PHE A 106 1.33 8.75 -7.41
CA PHE A 106 0.40 9.14 -8.47
C PHE A 106 1.07 9.38 -9.83
N GLN A 107 2.39 9.59 -9.86
CA GLN A 107 3.16 9.80 -11.08
C GLN A 107 3.54 8.47 -11.76
N GLU A 108 3.84 7.45 -10.97
CA GLU A 108 4.28 6.15 -11.49
C GLU A 108 3.12 5.16 -11.58
N SER A 109 2.77 4.76 -12.80
CA SER A 109 1.57 3.95 -13.09
C SER A 109 1.47 2.61 -12.36
N TYR A 110 2.61 2.06 -11.89
CA TYR A 110 2.66 0.79 -11.18
C TYR A 110 2.42 0.90 -9.67
N ARG A 111 2.54 2.11 -9.07
CA ARG A 111 2.49 2.25 -7.60
C ARG A 111 1.11 2.04 -7.01
N ILE A 112 0.05 2.61 -7.59
CA ILE A 112 -1.33 2.37 -7.10
C ILE A 112 -1.72 0.89 -7.21
N PRO A 113 -1.52 0.19 -8.36
CA PRO A 113 -1.72 -1.25 -8.41
C PRO A 113 -0.95 -2.03 -7.34
N SER A 114 0.32 -1.69 -7.11
CA SER A 114 1.13 -2.32 -6.07
C SER A 114 0.63 -1.98 -4.65
N LEU A 115 0.15 -0.76 -4.40
CA LEU A 115 -0.48 -0.37 -3.14
C LEU A 115 -1.73 -1.23 -2.85
N ILE A 116 -2.57 -1.46 -3.87
CA ILE A 116 -3.77 -2.30 -3.72
C ILE A 116 -3.39 -3.76 -3.45
N GLN A 117 -2.35 -4.29 -4.11
CA GLN A 117 -1.82 -5.63 -3.81
C GLN A 117 -1.35 -5.75 -2.36
N LEU A 118 -0.64 -4.73 -1.86
CA LEU A 118 -0.21 -4.67 -0.46
C LEU A 118 -1.39 -4.62 0.50
N ILE A 119 -2.38 -3.77 0.23
CA ILE A 119 -3.63 -3.68 1.02
C ILE A 119 -4.32 -5.04 1.10
N ASP A 120 -4.45 -5.75 -0.02
CA ASP A 120 -5.09 -7.05 -0.05
C ASP A 120 -4.38 -8.08 0.83
N TRP A 121 -3.06 -8.11 0.78
CA TRP A 121 -2.27 -9.03 1.59
C TRP A 121 -2.36 -8.68 3.09
N GLU A 122 -2.22 -7.41 3.45
CA GLU A 122 -2.34 -6.94 4.83
C GLU A 122 -3.74 -7.20 5.40
N LEU A 123 -4.80 -6.97 4.63
CA LEU A 123 -6.17 -7.27 5.06
C LEU A 123 -6.39 -8.77 5.30
N HIS A 124 -5.68 -9.63 4.57
CA HIS A 124 -5.79 -11.09 4.72
C HIS A 124 -5.02 -11.59 5.96
N PHE A 125 -3.77 -11.16 6.14
CA PHE A 125 -2.88 -11.73 7.16
C PHE A 125 -2.75 -10.88 8.43
N ASN A 126 -2.95 -9.57 8.36
CA ASN A 126 -2.74 -8.66 9.49
C ASN A 126 -3.68 -7.44 9.48
N PRO A 127 -5.01 -7.60 9.39
CA PRO A 127 -5.92 -6.47 9.21
C PRO A 127 -5.85 -5.44 10.35
N LYS A 128 -5.45 -5.86 11.57
CA LYS A 128 -5.34 -4.98 12.73
C LYS A 128 -4.18 -3.98 12.65
N SER A 129 -3.14 -4.25 11.86
CA SER A 129 -2.02 -3.31 11.70
C SER A 129 -2.36 -2.13 10.79
N ILE A 130 -3.30 -2.33 9.87
CA ILE A 130 -3.62 -1.35 8.82
C ILE A 130 -5.00 -0.72 8.96
N ILE A 131 -5.85 -1.19 9.86
CA ILE A 131 -7.14 -0.55 10.16
C ILE A 131 -6.91 0.43 11.31
N ILE A 132 -7.25 1.69 11.09
CA ILE A 132 -7.23 2.71 12.14
C ILE A 132 -8.34 2.35 13.13
N ASP A 133 -7.96 2.07 14.36
CA ASP A 133 -8.90 1.73 15.42
C ASP A 133 -9.79 2.96 15.73
N SER A 134 -11.04 2.86 15.32
CA SER A 134 -12.06 3.90 15.49
C SER A 134 -12.77 3.83 16.84
N VAL A 135 -12.53 2.79 17.64
CA VAL A 135 -13.31 2.44 18.84
C VAL A 135 -13.25 3.52 19.94
N ALA A 136 -12.34 4.50 19.84
CA ALA A 136 -12.28 5.62 20.77
C ALA A 136 -13.16 6.84 20.41
N ASN A 137 -13.68 6.97 19.18
CA ASN A 137 -14.23 8.25 18.71
C ASN A 137 -15.63 8.15 18.10
N ASN A 138 -16.61 8.75 18.81
CA ASN A 138 -18.02 8.89 18.44
C ASN A 138 -18.21 9.74 17.17
N TYR A 139 -18.01 9.16 15.99
CA TYR A 139 -18.33 9.83 14.73
C TYR A 139 -19.77 9.60 14.27
N SER A 140 -20.39 10.66 13.73
CA SER A 140 -21.74 10.61 13.16
C SER A 140 -21.86 9.74 11.89
N TYR A 141 -20.73 9.36 11.30
CA TYR A 141 -20.58 8.50 10.10
C TYR A 141 -19.75 7.26 10.36
N ALA A 142 -19.64 6.80 11.62
CA ALA A 142 -19.44 5.38 11.87
C ALA A 142 -20.70 4.62 11.40
N GLU A 143 -20.99 4.69 10.10
CA GLU A 143 -21.79 3.69 9.42
C GLU A 143 -21.15 2.37 9.83
N LYS A 144 -21.91 1.52 10.50
CA LYS A 144 -21.45 0.39 11.33
C LYS A 144 -20.59 -0.67 10.59
N GLU A 145 -20.22 -0.43 9.34
CA GLU A 145 -19.62 -1.41 8.43
C GLU A 145 -18.40 -0.89 7.63
N LEU A 146 -18.02 0.40 7.71
CA LEU A 146 -16.86 0.94 6.99
C LEU A 146 -15.60 1.05 7.87
N PHE A 147 -14.45 0.60 7.35
CA PHE A 147 -13.16 0.60 8.05
C PHE A 147 -12.17 1.54 7.37
N VAL A 148 -11.56 2.45 8.13
CA VAL A 148 -10.54 3.39 7.60
C VAL A 148 -9.16 2.74 7.64
N LEU A 149 -8.44 2.77 6.52
CA LEU A 149 -7.09 2.21 6.42
C LEU A 149 -6.02 3.26 6.75
N ASP A 150 -4.95 2.83 7.44
CA ASP A 150 -3.75 3.63 7.68
C ASP A 150 -2.92 3.72 6.40
N THR A 151 -3.35 4.62 5.52
CA THR A 151 -2.71 4.84 4.22
C THR A 151 -1.28 5.35 4.38
N GLY A 152 -0.97 6.08 5.47
CA GLY A 152 0.38 6.51 5.76
C GLY A 152 1.34 5.34 5.96
N TYR A 153 0.94 4.35 6.76
CA TYR A 153 1.71 3.12 6.97
C TYR A 153 1.87 2.35 5.66
N LEU A 154 0.77 2.16 4.92
CA LEU A 154 0.78 1.43 3.66
C LEU A 154 1.68 2.08 2.60
N THR A 155 1.67 3.41 2.48
CA THR A 155 2.59 4.11 1.57
C THR A 155 4.04 4.01 2.00
N PHE A 156 4.31 4.04 3.30
CA PHE A 156 5.66 3.85 3.84
C PHE A 156 6.17 2.45 3.52
N ARG A 157 5.37 1.41 3.81
CA ARG A 157 5.73 0.02 3.53
C ARG A 157 5.93 -0.23 2.03
N LEU A 158 5.09 0.37 1.20
CA LEU A 158 5.27 0.32 -0.25
C LEU A 158 6.59 0.96 -0.69
N ALA A 159 6.98 2.09 -0.10
CA ALA A 159 8.25 2.76 -0.38
C ALA A 159 9.46 1.91 0.05
N GLU A 160 9.41 1.20 1.17
CA GLU A 160 10.47 0.25 1.54
C GLU A 160 10.67 -0.81 0.44
N ILE A 161 9.59 -1.32 -0.13
CA ILE A 161 9.66 -2.32 -1.20
C ILE A 161 10.16 -1.69 -2.51
N ILE A 162 9.56 -0.58 -2.93
CA ILE A 162 9.78 0.02 -4.25
C ILE A 162 11.06 0.85 -4.31
N ASP A 163 11.32 1.67 -3.30
CA ASP A 163 12.39 2.68 -3.34
C ASP A 163 13.69 2.14 -2.74
N VAL A 164 13.61 1.22 -1.77
CA VAL A 164 14.79 0.62 -1.13
C VAL A 164 15.13 -0.75 -1.74
N ALA A 165 14.18 -1.70 -1.73
CA ALA A 165 14.48 -3.09 -2.06
C ALA A 165 14.49 -3.42 -3.55
N SER A 166 13.68 -2.74 -4.36
CA SER A 166 13.43 -3.19 -5.74
C SER A 166 14.67 -3.29 -6.61
N PHE A 167 15.61 -2.35 -6.49
CA PHE A 167 16.83 -2.34 -7.29
C PHE A 167 17.75 -3.52 -6.96
N PRO A 168 18.20 -3.74 -5.71
CA PRO A 168 19.06 -4.88 -5.38
C PRO A 168 18.36 -6.21 -5.68
N VAL A 169 17.07 -6.35 -5.30
CA VAL A 169 16.33 -7.60 -5.53
C VAL A 169 16.16 -7.91 -7.02
N SER A 170 16.00 -6.90 -7.88
CA SER A 170 15.91 -7.11 -9.35
C SER A 170 17.19 -7.63 -10.00
N LYS A 171 18.32 -7.63 -9.27
CA LYS A 171 19.62 -8.10 -9.74
C LYS A 171 19.98 -9.50 -9.26
N MET A 172 19.25 -10.02 -8.27
CA MET A 172 19.53 -11.30 -7.67
C MET A 172 19.16 -12.44 -8.61
N ALA A 173 20.05 -13.43 -8.70
CA ALA A 173 19.87 -14.59 -9.56
C ALA A 173 19.11 -15.74 -8.86
N SER A 174 19.12 -15.78 -7.53
CA SER A 174 18.52 -16.89 -6.77
C SER A 174 17.87 -16.46 -5.45
N TYR A 175 17.07 -17.36 -4.89
CA TYR A 175 16.44 -17.22 -3.59
C TYR A 175 17.47 -17.14 -2.44
N GLU A 176 18.58 -17.87 -2.55
CA GLU A 176 19.67 -17.88 -1.56
C GLU A 176 20.39 -16.54 -1.50
N GLU A 177 20.58 -15.89 -2.66
CA GLU A 177 21.14 -14.53 -2.73
C GLU A 177 20.21 -13.53 -2.03
N PHE A 178 18.89 -13.64 -2.28
CA PHE A 178 17.89 -12.85 -1.57
C PHE A 178 17.92 -13.09 -0.06
N LEU A 179 17.98 -14.34 0.38
CA LEU A 179 18.06 -14.66 1.81
C LEU A 179 19.29 -14.03 2.46
N SER A 180 20.45 -14.08 1.79
CA SER A 180 21.67 -13.46 2.31
C SER A 180 21.50 -11.95 2.44
N TRP A 181 20.95 -11.29 1.42
CA TRP A 181 20.70 -9.85 1.44
C TRP A 181 19.64 -9.45 2.50
N ASN A 182 18.54 -10.18 2.60
CA ASN A 182 17.45 -9.89 3.52
C ASN A 182 17.87 -10.00 5.00
N ARG A 183 18.91 -10.80 5.30
CA ARG A 183 19.48 -10.87 6.65
C ARG A 183 20.09 -9.56 7.12
N GLU A 184 20.56 -8.73 6.20
CA GLU A 184 21.14 -7.41 6.50
C GLU A 184 20.12 -6.29 6.28
N ALA A 185 19.32 -6.40 5.23
CA ALA A 185 18.36 -5.37 4.85
C ALA A 185 17.08 -5.38 5.70
N HIS A 186 16.74 -6.52 6.32
CA HIS A 186 15.53 -6.70 7.13
C HIS A 186 14.23 -6.26 6.42
N LEU A 187 14.15 -6.47 5.10
CA LEU A 187 12.94 -6.12 4.34
C LEU A 187 11.75 -6.98 4.79
N LEU A 188 11.99 -8.28 4.91
CA LEU A 188 11.09 -9.24 5.53
C LEU A 188 11.69 -9.64 6.87
N ASP A 189 10.94 -9.43 7.95
CA ASP A 189 11.37 -9.74 9.31
C ASP A 189 10.22 -10.44 10.06
N ASN A 190 10.51 -11.61 10.62
CA ASN A 190 9.55 -12.36 11.42
C ASN A 190 9.58 -11.97 12.92
N GLY A 191 10.27 -10.90 13.28
CA GLY A 191 10.32 -10.33 14.63
C GLY A 191 11.23 -11.07 15.61
N HIS A 192 11.88 -12.18 15.20
CA HIS A 192 12.76 -12.94 16.08
C HIS A 192 14.17 -12.34 16.12
N LYS A 193 14.59 -11.90 17.32
CA LYS A 193 15.92 -11.34 17.55
C LYS A 193 16.91 -12.41 18.03
N GLY A 194 17.89 -12.77 17.21
CA GLY A 194 19.00 -13.67 17.60
C GLY A 194 20.00 -13.90 16.45
N ARG A 195 21.28 -14.16 16.76
CA ARG A 195 22.33 -14.40 15.75
C ARG A 195 22.07 -15.62 14.84
N HIS A 196 21.13 -16.48 15.23
CA HIS A 196 20.75 -17.70 14.53
C HIS A 196 19.25 -17.78 14.18
N SER A 197 18.47 -16.72 14.41
CA SER A 197 17.05 -16.74 13.99
C SER A 197 16.99 -16.73 12.46
N MET A 198 16.20 -17.63 11.89
CA MET A 198 15.84 -17.51 10.49
C MET A 198 15.00 -16.24 10.36
N ILE A 199 15.49 -15.26 9.61
CA ILE A 199 14.80 -13.98 9.38
C ILE A 199 13.60 -14.16 8.43
N LEU A 200 13.60 -15.25 7.65
CA LEU A 200 12.50 -15.70 6.81
C LEU A 200 12.40 -17.23 6.83
N ASN A 201 11.21 -17.76 7.03
CA ASN A 201 10.85 -19.17 6.95
C ASN A 201 9.88 -19.39 5.77
N ILE A 202 10.38 -19.94 4.66
CA ILE A 202 9.57 -20.13 3.46
C ILE A 202 8.50 -21.22 3.59
N ASP A 203 8.62 -22.11 4.58
CA ASP A 203 7.59 -23.12 4.87
C ASP A 203 6.39 -22.51 5.60
N ASN A 204 6.55 -21.32 6.19
CA ASN A 204 5.44 -20.54 6.72
C ASN A 204 4.68 -19.85 5.57
N ASP A 205 3.39 -20.17 5.43
CA ASP A 205 2.55 -19.68 4.34
C ASP A 205 2.42 -18.15 4.30
N ARG A 206 2.34 -17.49 5.47
CA ARG A 206 2.31 -16.03 5.57
C ARG A 206 3.61 -15.42 5.07
N GLU A 207 4.75 -15.88 5.56
CA GLU A 207 6.06 -15.35 5.17
C GLU A 207 6.37 -15.61 3.68
N ARG A 208 5.98 -16.78 3.17
CA ARG A 208 6.10 -17.12 1.75
C ARG A 208 5.26 -16.18 0.88
N THR A 209 3.99 -15.99 1.23
CA THR A 209 3.10 -15.12 0.45
C THR A 209 3.50 -13.65 0.56
N GLU A 210 4.12 -13.23 1.67
CA GLU A 210 4.72 -11.90 1.79
C GLU A 210 5.88 -11.72 0.79
N LEU A 211 6.77 -12.70 0.68
CA LEU A 211 7.84 -12.66 -0.32
C LEU A 211 7.27 -12.69 -1.74
N GLN A 212 6.23 -13.47 -2.01
CA GLN A 212 5.55 -13.46 -3.31
C GLN A 212 4.96 -12.09 -3.63
N LEU A 213 4.32 -11.43 -2.65
CA LEU A 213 3.82 -10.07 -2.78
C LEU A 213 4.95 -9.09 -3.12
N VAL A 214 6.05 -9.11 -2.35
CA VAL A 214 7.22 -8.25 -2.60
C VAL A 214 7.75 -8.43 -4.02
N LEU A 215 7.93 -9.68 -4.46
CA LEU A 215 8.37 -9.97 -5.82
C LEU A 215 7.37 -9.49 -6.87
N ALA A 216 6.07 -9.65 -6.64
CA ALA A 216 5.03 -9.14 -7.54
C ALA A 216 5.07 -7.61 -7.66
N ILE A 217 5.22 -6.89 -6.54
CA ILE A 217 5.36 -5.43 -6.52
C ILE A 217 6.62 -4.98 -7.28
N ILE A 218 7.74 -5.67 -7.09
CA ILE A 218 8.99 -5.39 -7.81
C ILE A 218 8.86 -5.69 -9.30
N GLN A 219 8.16 -6.78 -9.65
CA GLN A 219 7.85 -7.13 -11.04
C GLN A 219 7.02 -6.05 -11.73
N ASN A 220 6.08 -5.41 -11.03
CA ASN A 220 5.30 -4.29 -11.58
C ASN A 220 6.22 -3.09 -11.96
N LYS A 221 7.28 -2.84 -11.19
CA LYS A 221 8.30 -1.81 -11.50
C LYS A 221 9.22 -2.22 -12.66
N TYR A 222 9.63 -3.49 -12.69
CA TYR A 222 10.56 -4.04 -13.68
C TYR A 222 9.93 -5.16 -14.51
N PRO A 223 8.92 -4.86 -15.36
CA PRO A 223 8.09 -5.89 -16.01
C PRO A 223 8.86 -6.82 -16.96
N HIS A 224 10.03 -6.41 -17.43
CA HIS A 224 10.89 -7.19 -18.34
C HIS A 224 12.00 -7.96 -17.64
N LYS A 225 12.13 -7.84 -16.31
CA LYS A 225 13.11 -8.60 -15.53
C LYS A 225 12.50 -9.93 -15.12
N GLN A 226 13.27 -11.00 -15.28
CA GLN A 226 12.97 -12.27 -14.67
C GLN A 226 13.51 -12.25 -13.25
N LEU A 227 12.62 -12.27 -12.26
CA LEU A 227 13.00 -12.42 -10.86
C LEU A 227 13.26 -13.89 -10.53
N PHE A 228 14.03 -14.14 -9.48
CA PHE A 228 14.28 -15.48 -8.99
C PHE A 228 12.97 -16.18 -8.59
N GLN A 229 12.99 -17.52 -8.64
CA GLN A 229 11.85 -18.35 -8.27
C GLN A 229 11.99 -18.83 -6.84
N LEU A 230 10.86 -18.97 -6.15
CA LEU A 230 10.83 -19.56 -4.82
C LEU A 230 11.03 -21.08 -4.89
N PRO A 231 11.66 -21.69 -3.88
CA PRO A 231 11.77 -23.14 -3.79
C PRO A 231 10.38 -23.79 -3.76
N GLN A 232 10.29 -24.98 -4.37
CA GLN A 232 9.07 -25.79 -4.31
C GLN A 232 8.96 -26.42 -2.93
N ILE A 233 7.83 -26.20 -2.25
CA ILE A 233 7.53 -26.87 -1.00
C ILE A 233 6.95 -28.23 -1.35
N ASN A 234 7.73 -29.29 -1.13
CA ASN A 234 7.21 -30.64 -1.14
C ASN A 234 6.35 -30.80 0.12
N ARG A 235 5.06 -30.46 0.03
CA ARG A 235 4.11 -30.89 1.05
C ARG A 235 4.05 -32.40 0.97
N ILE A 236 4.77 -33.08 1.86
CA ILE A 236 4.52 -34.49 2.12
C ILE A 236 3.08 -34.53 2.57
N SER A 237 2.20 -35.00 1.69
CA SER A 237 0.82 -35.31 2.03
C SER A 237 0.88 -36.38 3.11
N GLU A 238 0.76 -35.96 4.37
CA GLU A 238 0.47 -36.85 5.48
C GLU A 238 -0.85 -37.54 5.15
N LYS A 239 -0.74 -38.76 4.61
CA LYS A 239 -1.79 -39.75 4.71
C LYS A 239 -1.87 -40.14 6.18
N ILE A 240 -2.85 -39.61 6.89
CA ILE A 240 -3.44 -40.23 8.07
C ILE A 240 -4.96 -40.21 7.87
#